data_AF-A0A670ZW27-F1
#
_entry.id   AF-A0A670ZW27-F1
#
_cell.length_a   1.000
_cell.length_b   1.000
_cell.length_c   1.000
_cell.angle_alpha   90.00
_cell.angle_beta   90.00
_cell.angle_gamma   90.00
#
_symmetry.space_group_name_H-M   'P 1'
#
loop_
_entity.id
_entity.type
_entity.pdbx_description
1 polymer ?
#
loop_
_entity_poly.entity_id
_entity_poly.type
_entity_poly.pdbx_seq_one_letter_code
_entity_poly.pdbx_strand_id
1 'polypeptide(L)'
;VIFPPLFSSFYVNSNLQLLKEELEELNSCMEVYQNDSDSISVPMIPLGLKETKELDWAAPLKAVIKEHYQEDEDSYKAELEALVDLRQAMRAPSRNKAGLELLMEYYSQLYFLDNRFFSPHQNLGLFFHWYDSLTGVPSHQRALAFEKGSVLFNIGALHTQIGARQDRTTLQGVDCAIEAFQRASGAFNYLKENFSNAPSLDMSSPSLNMLVRLMISQVQECIFEKVLLLGAQSNFLTYLHLAQEAARVEEVYSLVHQTMAQPQVKDYVPFSWTSMVHVKAEHFKALSHYYAAVALCDSTSEVDFPEHEKAFLQFHVSTPEGPAPSLLLRDQEARRRLGKAHLKKAIIEHEEAMRIHSLCKILRKMDILQEVLSLAHKRSLNKYSEIEHEEDFFETAEAPDIHPKTHQRPEIKSPNFSKVKVVDIFHRLGPLSIFSAKNKWHPIRTVLLVRGANGFGFTLRGDSPVLVAGIIAGGCAAEAGLKEGDYIVSINGQDCRWSKHADVVQLLKVAGEEGVKVGVITLLPPEGQSKVRRGGWWGQGWWMMG
;
A
#
# COMPACT_ATOMS: atom_id res chain seq x y z
N VAL A 1 51.16 5.00 -23.65
CA VAL A 1 49.94 5.33 -24.43
C VAL A 1 49.12 4.04 -24.47
N ILE A 2 48.19 3.80 -23.52
CA ILE A 2 46.80 4.33 -23.46
C ILE A 2 46.04 3.91 -24.73
N PHE A 3 44.88 3.23 -24.76
CA PHE A 3 43.95 2.59 -23.82
C PHE A 3 43.14 1.54 -24.69
N PRO A 4 42.27 0.69 -24.10
CA PRO A 4 41.92 -0.67 -24.54
C PRO A 4 40.44 -0.77 -25.08
N PRO A 5 39.72 -1.93 -25.06
CA PRO A 5 38.56 -2.19 -25.90
C PRO A 5 37.28 -1.51 -25.39
N LEU A 6 36.82 -0.47 -26.07
CA LEU A 6 35.57 0.23 -25.71
C LEU A 6 34.32 -0.28 -26.46
N PHE A 7 34.47 -0.98 -27.58
CA PHE A 7 33.32 -1.25 -28.46
C PHE A 7 32.30 -2.29 -27.94
N SER A 8 32.68 -3.21 -27.06
CA SER A 8 31.75 -4.22 -26.50
C SER A 8 30.86 -3.66 -25.38
N SER A 9 31.40 -2.76 -24.54
CA SER A 9 30.66 -2.12 -23.45
C SER A 9 29.57 -1.18 -23.97
N PHE A 10 29.83 -0.44 -25.05
CA PHE A 10 28.87 0.50 -25.63
C PHE A 10 27.62 -0.17 -26.21
N TYR A 11 27.73 -1.36 -26.82
CA TYR A 11 26.60 -2.07 -27.41
C TYR A 11 25.67 -2.70 -26.35
N VAL A 12 26.26 -3.19 -25.25
CA VAL A 12 25.49 -3.67 -24.09
C VAL A 12 24.82 -2.49 -23.38
N ASN A 13 25.51 -1.34 -23.28
CA ASN A 13 24.93 -0.12 -22.72
C ASN A 13 23.80 0.46 -23.59
N SER A 14 23.92 0.47 -24.91
CA SER A 14 22.86 0.98 -25.79
C SER A 14 21.61 0.11 -25.75
N ASN A 15 21.75 -1.21 -25.64
CA ASN A 15 20.61 -2.12 -25.49
C ASN A 15 19.96 -1.99 -24.09
N LEU A 16 20.74 -1.77 -23.04
CA LEU A 16 20.23 -1.46 -21.70
C LEU A 16 19.54 -0.10 -21.66
N GLN A 17 20.06 0.90 -22.39
CA GLN A 17 19.46 2.22 -22.53
C GLN A 17 18.12 2.12 -23.28
N LEU A 18 18.07 1.39 -24.39
CA LEU A 18 16.84 1.12 -25.15
C LEU A 18 15.81 0.35 -24.31
N LEU A 19 16.22 -0.70 -23.59
CA LEU A 19 15.32 -1.40 -22.67
C LEU A 19 14.82 -0.48 -21.56
N LYS A 20 15.69 0.37 -21.00
CA LYS A 20 15.32 1.35 -19.98
C LYS A 20 14.31 2.35 -20.53
N GLU A 21 14.50 2.83 -21.76
CA GLU A 21 13.58 3.73 -22.44
C GLU A 21 12.23 3.06 -22.77
N GLU A 22 12.22 1.80 -23.23
CA GLU A 22 10.99 1.02 -23.47
C GLU A 22 10.23 0.71 -22.17
N LEU A 23 10.94 0.34 -21.10
CA LEU A 23 10.37 0.15 -19.76
C LEU A 23 9.88 1.47 -19.15
N GLU A 24 10.59 2.58 -19.38
CA GLU A 24 10.15 3.91 -18.97
C GLU A 24 8.90 4.34 -19.74
N GLU A 25 8.79 4.04 -21.04
CA GLU A 25 7.57 4.27 -21.82
C GLU A 25 6.39 3.40 -21.33
N LEU A 26 6.61 2.13 -20.98
CA LEU A 26 5.60 1.24 -20.38
C LEU A 26 5.15 1.69 -18.98
N ASN A 27 6.10 2.01 -18.10
CA ASN A 27 5.84 2.49 -16.73
C ASN A 27 5.22 3.89 -16.70
N SER A 28 5.37 4.65 -17.79
CA SER A 28 4.75 5.96 -17.97
C SER A 28 3.37 5.90 -18.65
N CYS A 29 2.90 4.72 -19.06
CA CYS A 29 1.64 4.56 -19.76
C CYS A 29 0.45 4.64 -18.78
N MET A 30 0.03 5.85 -18.44
CA MET A 30 -1.07 6.11 -17.51
C MET A 30 -2.44 5.76 -18.11
N GLU A 31 -2.60 5.84 -19.44
CA GLU A 31 -3.86 5.68 -20.17
C GLU A 31 -4.51 4.31 -19.96
N VAL A 32 -3.72 3.23 -19.94
CA VAL A 32 -4.19 1.84 -19.77
C VAL A 32 -4.90 1.60 -18.42
N TYR A 33 -4.76 2.55 -17.50
CA TYR A 33 -5.34 2.50 -16.17
C TYR A 33 -6.43 3.55 -15.95
N GLN A 34 -6.71 4.42 -16.91
CA GLN A 34 -7.82 5.35 -16.76
C GLN A 34 -9.15 4.62 -17.02
N ASN A 35 -10.25 5.27 -16.67
CA ASN A 35 -11.58 4.77 -17.00
C ASN A 35 -11.79 4.82 -18.53
N ASP A 36 -12.46 3.80 -19.09
CA ASP A 36 -12.77 3.71 -20.52
C ASP A 36 -13.96 4.61 -20.94
N SER A 37 -14.53 5.38 -20.01
CA SER A 37 -15.61 6.32 -20.29
C SER A 37 -15.09 7.56 -21.02
N ASP A 38 -15.92 8.12 -21.92
CA ASP A 38 -15.69 9.42 -22.61
C ASP A 38 -15.67 10.64 -21.67
N SER A 39 -15.54 10.43 -20.36
CA SER A 39 -15.53 11.45 -19.33
C SER A 39 -14.22 12.23 -19.33
N ILE A 40 -14.31 13.53 -19.62
CA ILE A 40 -13.18 14.47 -19.60
C ILE A 40 -12.82 14.79 -18.14
N SER A 41 -11.91 14.02 -17.54
CA SER A 41 -11.37 14.25 -16.20
C SER A 41 -9.84 14.22 -16.23
N VAL A 42 -9.19 14.96 -15.32
CA VAL A 42 -7.73 14.98 -15.23
C VAL A 42 -7.23 13.55 -14.92
N PRO A 43 -6.35 12.94 -15.72
CA PRO A 43 -5.86 11.59 -15.47
C PRO A 43 -5.15 11.44 -14.12
N MET A 44 -5.29 10.29 -13.48
CA MET A 44 -4.55 9.95 -12.25
C MET A 44 -3.26 9.20 -12.59
N ILE A 45 -2.26 9.30 -11.73
CA ILE A 45 -0.99 8.56 -11.78
C ILE A 45 -1.14 7.24 -10.99
N PRO A 46 -1.30 6.10 -11.68
CA PRO A 46 -1.22 4.78 -11.08
C PRO A 46 0.23 4.30 -10.98
N LEU A 47 0.47 3.29 -10.15
CA LEU A 47 1.72 2.55 -10.13
C LEU A 47 1.58 1.23 -10.89
N GLY A 48 2.62 0.89 -11.64
CA GLY A 48 2.82 -0.47 -12.13
C GLY A 48 3.01 -1.47 -10.99
N LEU A 49 2.65 -2.73 -11.22
CA LEU A 49 2.97 -3.79 -10.28
C LEU A 49 4.46 -4.15 -10.43
N LYS A 50 5.13 -4.44 -9.31
CA LYS A 50 6.42 -5.10 -9.35
C LYS A 50 6.26 -6.49 -9.96
N GLU A 51 7.20 -6.87 -10.81
CA GLU A 51 7.24 -8.19 -11.42
C GLU A 51 8.18 -9.12 -10.64
N THR A 52 7.96 -10.42 -10.75
CA THR A 52 8.81 -11.45 -10.14
C THR A 52 8.98 -12.64 -11.07
N LYS A 53 10.09 -13.37 -10.90
CA LYS A 53 10.38 -14.62 -11.60
C LYS A 53 9.67 -15.79 -10.93
N GLU A 54 9.61 -16.91 -11.65
CA GLU A 54 9.26 -18.20 -11.06
C GLU A 54 10.23 -18.56 -9.93
N LEU A 55 9.70 -19.24 -8.92
CA LEU A 55 10.43 -19.64 -7.73
C LEU A 55 10.08 -21.09 -7.40
N ASP A 56 11.10 -21.94 -7.30
CA ASP A 56 10.92 -23.33 -6.88
C ASP A 56 10.82 -23.41 -5.35
N TRP A 57 9.59 -23.45 -4.85
CA TRP A 57 9.32 -23.75 -3.44
C TRP A 57 9.43 -25.25 -3.14
N ALA A 58 9.20 -26.13 -4.12
CA ALA A 58 8.96 -27.54 -3.85
C ALA A 58 10.20 -28.23 -3.31
N ALA A 59 11.35 -28.09 -3.97
CA ALA A 59 12.56 -28.79 -3.57
C ALA A 59 13.07 -28.40 -2.16
N PRO A 60 13.19 -27.10 -1.80
CA PRO A 60 13.64 -26.72 -0.45
C PRO A 60 12.65 -27.12 0.64
N LEU A 61 11.33 -27.00 0.40
CA LEU A 61 10.34 -27.32 1.42
C LEU A 61 10.24 -28.83 1.67
N LYS A 62 10.36 -29.68 0.64
CA LYS A 62 10.43 -31.14 0.81
C LYS A 62 11.57 -31.56 1.74
N ALA A 63 12.76 -30.99 1.56
CA ALA A 63 13.91 -31.25 2.41
C ALA A 63 13.61 -30.91 3.88
N VAL A 64 12.95 -29.78 4.17
CA VAL A 64 12.57 -29.41 5.54
C VAL A 64 11.50 -30.35 6.11
N ILE A 65 10.51 -30.75 5.33
CA ILE A 65 9.46 -31.71 5.76
C ILE A 65 10.10 -33.02 6.20
N LYS A 66 11.08 -33.51 5.44
CA LYS A 66 11.80 -34.74 5.75
C LYS A 66 12.75 -34.61 6.94
N GLU A 67 13.56 -33.56 6.97
CA GLU A 67 14.64 -33.41 7.95
C GLU A 67 14.13 -32.88 9.30
N HIS A 68 13.29 -31.85 9.27
CA HIS A 68 12.82 -31.16 10.48
C HIS A 68 11.57 -31.81 11.04
N TYR A 69 10.57 -32.04 10.19
CA TYR A 69 9.29 -32.61 10.61
C TYR A 69 9.29 -34.14 10.69
N GLN A 70 10.30 -34.80 10.09
CA GLN A 70 10.41 -36.27 10.04
C GLN A 70 9.18 -36.92 9.40
N GLU A 71 8.59 -36.25 8.43
CA GLU A 71 7.43 -36.73 7.68
C GLU A 71 7.83 -37.11 6.25
N ASP A 72 6.97 -37.90 5.60
CA ASP A 72 7.13 -38.27 4.20
C ASP A 72 6.86 -37.06 3.30
N GLU A 73 7.89 -36.64 2.56
CA GLU A 73 7.88 -35.47 1.69
C GLU A 73 6.89 -35.58 0.52
N ASP A 74 6.56 -36.80 0.08
CA ASP A 74 5.60 -37.03 -0.99
C ASP A 74 4.15 -36.94 -0.52
N SER A 75 3.90 -37.04 0.79
CA SER A 75 2.56 -36.92 1.38
C SER A 75 2.02 -35.47 1.42
N TYR A 76 2.85 -34.49 1.04
CA TYR A 76 2.56 -33.06 1.00
C TYR A 76 2.56 -32.46 -0.42
N LYS A 77 2.49 -33.31 -1.45
CA LYS A 77 2.53 -32.87 -2.85
C LYS A 77 1.40 -31.87 -3.20
N ALA A 78 0.19 -32.10 -2.70
CA ALA A 78 -0.96 -31.22 -2.96
C ALA A 78 -0.78 -29.83 -2.33
N GLU A 79 -0.24 -29.77 -1.12
CA GLU A 79 0.07 -28.53 -0.41
C GLU A 79 1.17 -27.73 -1.13
N LEU A 80 2.20 -28.42 -1.64
CA LEU A 80 3.25 -27.81 -2.45
C LEU A 80 2.72 -27.25 -3.77
N GLU A 81 1.88 -28.02 -4.48
CA GLU A 81 1.22 -27.57 -5.72
C GLU A 81 0.33 -26.34 -5.46
N ALA A 82 -0.48 -26.37 -4.38
CA ALA A 82 -1.32 -25.23 -4.00
C ALA A 82 -0.51 -23.96 -3.72
N LEU A 83 0.66 -24.06 -3.06
CA LEU A 83 1.53 -22.91 -2.84
C LEU A 83 2.12 -22.36 -4.14
N VAL A 84 2.57 -23.25 -5.04
CA VAL A 84 3.13 -22.87 -6.34
C VAL A 84 2.07 -22.19 -7.20
N ASP A 85 0.88 -22.77 -7.27
CA ASP A 85 -0.26 -22.22 -8.02
C ASP A 85 -0.70 -20.87 -7.47
N LEU A 86 -0.79 -20.72 -6.15
CA LEU A 86 -1.12 -19.44 -5.51
C LEU A 86 -0.08 -18.36 -5.85
N ARG A 87 1.22 -18.71 -5.76
CA ARG A 87 2.29 -17.78 -6.15
C ARG A 87 2.23 -17.44 -7.64
N GLN A 88 1.90 -18.41 -8.49
CA GLN A 88 1.81 -18.16 -9.93
C GLN A 88 0.63 -17.24 -10.26
N ALA A 89 -0.53 -17.48 -9.65
CA ALA A 89 -1.72 -16.66 -9.84
C ALA A 89 -1.46 -15.21 -9.43
N MET A 90 -0.80 -14.98 -8.29
CA MET A 90 -0.57 -13.63 -7.80
C MET A 90 0.41 -12.79 -8.64
N ARG A 91 1.18 -13.40 -9.56
CA ARG A 91 2.09 -12.68 -10.47
C ARG A 91 1.31 -11.88 -11.51
N ALA A 92 0.08 -12.29 -11.80
CA ALA A 92 -0.82 -11.62 -12.73
C ALA A 92 -2.20 -11.41 -12.08
N PRO A 93 -2.28 -10.61 -11.00
CA PRO A 93 -3.53 -10.41 -10.29
C PRO A 93 -4.50 -9.60 -11.16
N SER A 94 -5.79 -9.89 -11.05
CA SER A 94 -6.82 -9.11 -11.73
C SER A 94 -6.90 -7.69 -11.15
N ARG A 95 -7.22 -6.70 -12.00
CA ARG A 95 -7.23 -5.27 -11.63
C ARG A 95 -8.52 -4.86 -10.91
N ASN A 96 -8.88 -5.60 -9.86
CA ASN A 96 -10.11 -5.44 -9.11
C ASN A 96 -9.96 -5.99 -7.68
N LYS A 97 -11.07 -6.07 -6.95
CA LYS A 97 -11.11 -6.59 -5.58
C LYS A 97 -10.62 -8.05 -5.45
N ALA A 98 -10.89 -8.91 -6.42
CA ALA A 98 -10.44 -10.30 -6.40
C ALA A 98 -8.91 -10.40 -6.49
N GLY A 99 -8.27 -9.54 -7.30
CA GLY A 99 -6.80 -9.47 -7.32
C GLY A 99 -6.19 -8.99 -6.00
N LEU A 100 -6.85 -8.05 -5.30
CA LEU A 100 -6.43 -7.63 -3.95
C LEU A 100 -6.56 -8.79 -2.95
N GLU A 101 -7.66 -9.54 -3.00
CA GLU A 101 -7.87 -10.71 -2.13
C GLU A 101 -6.82 -11.79 -2.39
N LEU A 102 -6.47 -12.06 -3.65
CA LEU A 102 -5.40 -12.98 -4.04
C LEU A 102 -4.02 -12.56 -3.51
N LEU A 103 -3.66 -11.28 -3.64
CA LEU A 103 -2.39 -10.75 -3.10
C LEU A 103 -2.35 -10.86 -1.57
N MET A 104 -3.46 -10.55 -0.89
CA MET A 104 -3.59 -10.66 0.58
C MET A 104 -3.57 -12.11 1.06
N GLU A 105 -4.11 -13.04 0.27
CA GLU A 105 -4.07 -14.47 0.54
C GLU A 105 -2.62 -14.96 0.56
N TYR A 106 -1.86 -14.70 -0.51
CA TYR A 106 -0.44 -15.07 -0.55
C TYR A 106 0.38 -14.35 0.52
N TYR A 107 0.14 -13.06 0.75
CA TYR A 107 0.82 -12.31 1.82
C TYR A 107 0.63 -12.97 3.19
N SER A 108 -0.56 -13.49 3.46
CA SER A 108 -0.87 -14.24 4.69
C SER A 108 -0.20 -15.62 4.69
N GLN A 109 -0.13 -16.32 3.55
CA GLN A 109 0.62 -17.58 3.45
C GLN A 109 2.10 -17.39 3.78
N LEU A 110 2.72 -16.27 3.38
CA LEU A 110 4.11 -15.97 3.76
C LEU A 110 4.32 -15.92 5.28
N TYR A 111 3.31 -15.54 6.08
CA TYR A 111 3.42 -15.62 7.54
C TYR A 111 3.47 -17.09 8.02
N PHE A 112 2.63 -17.97 7.47
CA PHE A 112 2.68 -19.39 7.82
C PHE A 112 4.01 -20.02 7.38
N LEU A 113 4.46 -19.72 6.17
CA LEU A 113 5.73 -20.20 5.65
C LEU A 113 6.92 -19.76 6.50
N ASP A 114 6.97 -18.50 6.93
CA ASP A 114 8.02 -17.99 7.84
C ASP A 114 8.12 -18.87 9.09
N ASN A 115 6.98 -19.14 9.73
CA ASN A 115 6.96 -19.89 10.98
C ASN A 115 7.21 -21.39 10.75
N ARG A 116 6.84 -21.95 9.61
CA ARG A 116 6.98 -23.38 9.34
C ARG A 116 8.34 -23.77 8.79
N PHE A 117 8.96 -22.93 7.99
CA PHE A 117 10.13 -23.36 7.19
C PHE A 117 11.35 -22.47 7.38
N PHE A 118 11.20 -21.23 7.86
CA PHE A 118 12.34 -20.34 8.03
C PHE A 118 12.87 -20.42 9.48
N SER A 119 14.07 -20.98 9.62
CA SER A 119 14.84 -21.03 10.86
C SER A 119 16.09 -20.14 10.75
N PRO A 120 16.52 -19.45 11.82
CA PRO A 120 17.78 -18.70 11.80
C PRO A 120 19.02 -19.54 11.48
N HIS A 121 18.94 -20.86 11.73
CA HIS A 121 20.05 -21.80 11.57
C HIS A 121 20.03 -22.59 10.27
N GLN A 122 18.92 -22.54 9.52
CA GLN A 122 18.73 -23.32 8.30
C GLN A 122 18.60 -22.38 7.11
N ASN A 123 19.29 -22.72 6.03
CA ASN A 123 19.25 -21.94 4.81
C ASN A 123 18.55 -22.72 3.71
N LEU A 124 17.39 -22.24 3.27
CA LEU A 124 16.58 -22.89 2.24
C LEU A 124 17.15 -22.72 0.82
N GLY A 125 18.19 -21.90 0.64
CA GLY A 125 18.74 -21.64 -0.71
C GLY A 125 17.80 -20.83 -1.63
N LEU A 126 16.67 -20.33 -1.11
CA LEU A 126 15.72 -19.52 -1.85
C LEU A 126 16.26 -18.11 -2.11
N PHE A 127 16.09 -17.64 -3.35
CA PHE A 127 16.35 -16.26 -3.76
C PHE A 127 15.08 -15.67 -4.36
N PHE A 128 14.53 -14.66 -3.69
CA PHE A 128 13.39 -13.90 -4.16
C PHE A 128 13.88 -12.84 -5.14
N HIS A 129 13.45 -12.94 -6.40
CA HIS A 129 13.79 -11.99 -7.46
C HIS A 129 12.60 -11.08 -7.75
N TRP A 130 12.79 -9.77 -7.65
CA TRP A 130 11.77 -8.78 -7.97
C TRP A 130 12.33 -7.66 -8.83
N TYR A 131 11.48 -7.11 -9.68
CA TYR A 131 11.78 -5.95 -10.50
C TYR A 131 11.15 -4.70 -9.86
N ASP A 132 11.94 -3.64 -9.80
CA ASP A 132 11.51 -2.30 -9.42
C ASP A 132 10.35 -1.82 -10.32
N SER A 133 9.28 -1.28 -9.73
CA SER A 133 8.09 -0.81 -10.46
C SER A 133 8.23 0.55 -11.16
N LEU A 134 9.24 1.34 -10.81
CA LEU A 134 9.54 2.66 -11.39
C LEU A 134 10.56 2.53 -12.53
N THR A 135 11.64 1.77 -12.32
CA THR A 135 12.78 1.68 -13.25
C THR A 135 12.96 0.34 -13.93
N GLY A 136 12.29 -0.72 -13.45
CA GLY A 136 12.49 -2.09 -13.96
C GLY A 136 13.79 -2.75 -13.52
N VAL A 137 14.62 -2.10 -12.70
CA VAL A 137 15.89 -2.69 -12.24
C VAL A 137 15.64 -3.94 -11.37
N PRO A 138 16.28 -5.08 -11.66
CA PRO A 138 16.12 -6.29 -10.86
C PRO A 138 16.84 -6.18 -9.51
N SER A 139 16.23 -6.75 -8.48
CA SER A 139 16.80 -6.91 -7.14
C SER A 139 16.52 -8.33 -6.64
N HIS A 140 17.45 -8.89 -5.86
CA HIS A 140 17.25 -10.22 -5.28
C HIS A 140 17.74 -10.32 -3.83
N GLN A 141 16.98 -11.01 -2.98
CA GLN A 141 17.38 -11.31 -1.60
C GLN A 141 16.92 -12.70 -1.17
N ARG A 142 17.54 -13.22 -0.11
CA ARG A 142 17.14 -14.48 0.54
C ARG A 142 16.11 -14.28 1.64
N ALA A 143 16.00 -13.06 2.17
CA ALA A 143 15.10 -12.75 3.26
C ALA A 143 13.65 -12.81 2.78
N LEU A 144 12.82 -13.61 3.44
CA LEU A 144 11.38 -13.69 3.17
C LEU A 144 10.67 -12.33 3.31
N ALA A 145 11.22 -11.45 4.16
CA ALA A 145 10.76 -10.07 4.29
C ALA A 145 10.79 -9.32 2.94
N PHE A 146 11.71 -9.65 2.02
CA PHE A 146 11.72 -9.03 0.70
C PHE A 146 10.54 -9.46 -0.16
N GLU A 147 10.22 -10.75 -0.19
CA GLU A 147 9.01 -11.27 -0.86
C GLU A 147 7.77 -10.60 -0.26
N LYS A 148 7.65 -10.62 1.07
CA LYS A 148 6.51 -10.04 1.78
C LYS A 148 6.34 -8.54 1.52
N GLY A 149 7.43 -7.77 1.54
CA GLY A 149 7.43 -6.34 1.24
C GLY A 149 7.03 -6.04 -0.21
N SER A 150 7.53 -6.83 -1.17
CA SER A 150 7.21 -6.64 -2.58
C SER A 150 5.75 -6.97 -2.91
N VAL A 151 5.18 -7.97 -2.26
CA VAL A 151 3.75 -8.28 -2.35
C VAL A 151 2.89 -7.16 -1.76
N LEU A 152 3.29 -6.59 -0.61
CA LEU A 152 2.62 -5.44 -0.02
C LEU A 152 2.70 -4.21 -0.91
N PHE A 153 3.83 -3.98 -1.57
CA PHE A 153 3.96 -2.94 -2.57
C PHE A 153 2.93 -3.13 -3.69
N ASN A 154 2.77 -4.36 -4.21
CA ASN A 154 1.79 -4.68 -5.25
C ASN A 154 0.35 -4.49 -4.77
N ILE A 155 0.03 -4.72 -3.49
CA ILE A 155 -1.28 -4.39 -2.91
C ILE A 155 -1.53 -2.87 -3.00
N GLY A 156 -0.52 -2.06 -2.63
CA GLY A 156 -0.59 -0.60 -2.75
C GLY A 156 -0.74 -0.14 -4.19
N ALA A 157 0.08 -0.68 -5.10
CA ALA A 157 0.02 -0.37 -6.53
C ALA A 157 -1.33 -0.76 -7.15
N LEU A 158 -1.88 -1.93 -6.83
CA LEU A 158 -3.18 -2.36 -7.33
C LEU A 158 -4.32 -1.43 -6.86
N HIS A 159 -4.25 -0.92 -5.63
CA HIS A 159 -5.18 0.11 -5.16
C HIS A 159 -5.11 1.39 -6.01
N THR A 160 -3.91 1.82 -6.44
CA THR A 160 -3.78 3.00 -7.32
C THR A 160 -4.43 2.79 -8.68
N GLN A 161 -4.30 1.59 -9.25
CA GLN A 161 -4.91 1.23 -10.53
C GLN A 161 -6.44 1.19 -10.41
N ILE A 162 -6.96 0.65 -9.30
CA ILE A 162 -8.41 0.67 -9.02
C ILE A 162 -8.93 2.10 -8.89
N GLY A 163 -8.19 2.98 -8.19
CA GLY A 163 -8.56 4.39 -8.01
C GLY A 163 -8.57 5.18 -9.33
N ALA A 164 -7.57 4.99 -10.17
CA ALA A 164 -7.47 5.65 -11.48
C ALA A 164 -8.60 5.26 -12.44
N ARG A 165 -9.15 4.04 -12.31
CA ARG A 165 -10.24 3.51 -13.15
C ARG A 165 -11.65 3.97 -12.74
N GLN A 166 -11.80 4.68 -11.61
CA GLN A 166 -13.14 5.08 -11.17
C GLN A 166 -13.71 6.20 -12.05
N ASP A 167 -15.03 6.18 -12.24
CA ASP A 167 -15.76 7.28 -12.88
C ASP A 167 -15.95 8.45 -11.91
N ARG A 168 -15.02 9.40 -11.96
CA ARG A 168 -15.01 10.57 -11.10
C ARG A 168 -16.00 11.68 -11.52
N THR A 169 -16.86 11.42 -12.51
CA THR A 169 -18.02 12.29 -12.79
C THR A 169 -19.20 12.01 -11.86
N THR A 170 -19.14 10.91 -11.10
CA THR A 170 -20.17 10.50 -10.15
C THR A 170 -19.66 10.57 -8.71
N LEU A 171 -20.55 10.90 -7.76
CA LEU A 171 -20.19 10.91 -6.33
C LEU A 171 -19.68 9.55 -5.85
N GLN A 172 -20.29 8.47 -6.33
CA GLN A 172 -19.88 7.11 -5.98
C GLN A 172 -18.46 6.80 -6.48
N GLY A 173 -18.14 7.12 -7.74
CA GLY A 173 -16.82 6.86 -8.28
C GLY A 173 -15.74 7.73 -7.62
N VAL A 174 -16.05 8.99 -7.28
CA VAL A 174 -15.17 9.84 -6.48
C VAL A 174 -14.90 9.23 -5.09
N ASP A 175 -15.94 8.78 -4.39
CA ASP A 175 -15.78 8.15 -3.07
C ASP A 175 -14.97 6.84 -3.16
N CYS A 176 -15.17 6.04 -4.20
CA CYS A 176 -14.37 4.84 -4.45
C CYS A 176 -12.90 5.19 -4.77
N ALA A 177 -12.64 6.27 -5.51
CA ALA A 177 -11.29 6.73 -5.84
C ALA A 177 -10.55 7.21 -4.58
N ILE A 178 -11.21 8.03 -3.75
CA ILE A 178 -10.72 8.46 -2.43
C ILE A 178 -10.33 7.22 -1.61
N GLU A 179 -11.24 6.26 -1.48
CA GLU A 179 -10.99 5.07 -0.65
C GLU A 179 -9.81 4.24 -1.17
N ALA A 180 -9.68 4.11 -2.49
CA ALA A 180 -8.60 3.37 -3.14
C ALA A 180 -7.23 4.03 -2.91
N PHE A 181 -7.10 5.34 -3.16
CA PHE A 181 -5.83 6.05 -2.95
C PHE A 181 -5.46 6.17 -1.46
N GLN A 182 -6.44 6.31 -0.55
CA GLN A 182 -6.20 6.25 0.89
C GLN A 182 -5.60 4.90 1.32
N ARG A 183 -6.09 3.78 0.77
CA ARG A 183 -5.54 2.44 1.04
C ARG A 183 -4.17 2.23 0.40
N ALA A 184 -3.95 2.75 -0.81
CA ALA A 184 -2.64 2.74 -1.43
C ALA A 184 -1.59 3.47 -0.57
N SER A 185 -1.93 4.67 -0.09
CA SER A 185 -1.07 5.44 0.82
C SER A 185 -0.77 4.67 2.11
N GLY A 186 -1.76 3.94 2.65
CA GLY A 186 -1.56 3.12 3.85
C GLY A 186 -0.66 1.92 3.62
N ALA A 187 -0.75 1.24 2.48
CA ALA A 187 0.14 0.15 2.12
C ALA A 187 1.60 0.63 2.01
N PHE A 188 1.85 1.74 1.32
CA PHE A 188 3.20 2.31 1.21
C PHE A 188 3.73 2.85 2.54
N ASN A 189 2.87 3.48 3.35
CA ASN A 189 3.28 3.95 4.68
C ASN A 189 3.62 2.79 5.62
N TYR A 190 2.83 1.71 5.60
CA TYR A 190 3.14 0.50 6.36
C TYR A 190 4.46 -0.12 5.91
N LEU A 191 4.70 -0.20 4.60
CA LEU A 191 5.97 -0.70 4.06
C LEU A 191 7.16 0.13 4.58
N LYS A 192 7.04 1.46 4.56
CA LYS A 192 8.06 2.39 5.05
C LYS A 192 8.38 2.19 6.53
N GLU A 193 7.36 1.99 7.35
CA GLU A 193 7.52 1.88 8.81
C GLU A 193 8.05 0.50 9.25
N ASN A 194 7.73 -0.56 8.51
CA ASN A 194 7.98 -1.94 8.93
C ASN A 194 9.12 -2.64 8.17
N PHE A 195 9.62 -2.07 7.06
CA PHE A 195 10.64 -2.69 6.20
C PHE A 195 11.85 -1.75 6.02
N SER A 196 12.69 -1.66 7.04
CA SER A 196 13.74 -0.63 7.17
C SER A 196 14.94 -0.80 6.22
N ASN A 197 15.19 -2.01 5.72
CA ASN A 197 16.34 -2.33 4.86
C ASN A 197 15.87 -2.58 3.42
N ALA A 198 15.47 -1.51 2.74
CA ALA A 198 14.91 -1.59 1.39
C ALA A 198 15.90 -2.23 0.38
N PRO A 199 15.57 -3.39 -0.20
CA PRO A 199 16.35 -4.05 -1.26
C PRO A 199 16.48 -3.25 -2.55
N SER A 200 15.42 -2.51 -2.87
CA SER A 200 15.17 -1.88 -4.15
C SER A 200 14.76 -0.43 -3.94
N LEU A 201 15.06 0.40 -4.93
CA LEU A 201 14.95 1.85 -4.83
C LEU A 201 13.49 2.32 -4.71
N ASP A 202 12.56 1.64 -5.37
CA ASP A 202 11.10 1.87 -5.26
C ASP A 202 10.54 1.64 -3.85
N MET A 203 11.23 0.85 -3.03
CA MET A 203 10.89 0.60 -1.62
C MET A 203 11.76 1.38 -0.63
N SER A 204 12.64 2.26 -1.11
CA SER A 204 13.44 3.11 -0.22
C SER A 204 12.56 4.12 0.53
N SER A 205 12.99 4.56 1.71
CA SER A 205 12.24 5.53 2.52
C SER A 205 11.94 6.85 1.75
N PRO A 206 12.87 7.45 0.99
CA PRO A 206 12.57 8.61 0.15
C PRO A 206 11.48 8.33 -0.90
N SER A 207 11.58 7.21 -1.63
CA SER A 207 10.60 6.82 -2.64
C SER A 207 9.23 6.56 -2.03
N LEU A 208 9.15 5.81 -0.93
CA LEU A 208 7.86 5.53 -0.26
C LEU A 208 7.23 6.79 0.32
N ASN A 209 8.02 7.73 0.86
CA ASN A 209 7.49 9.03 1.29
C ASN A 209 6.93 9.84 0.09
N MET A 210 7.62 9.82 -1.05
CA MET A 210 7.13 10.45 -2.28
C MET A 210 5.80 9.80 -2.73
N LEU A 211 5.73 8.47 -2.78
CA LEU A 211 4.54 7.73 -3.18
C LEU A 211 3.36 8.00 -2.24
N VAL A 212 3.57 7.99 -0.92
CA VAL A 212 2.53 8.34 0.06
C VAL A 212 2.02 9.75 -0.18
N ARG A 213 2.92 10.72 -0.40
CA ARG A 213 2.54 12.12 -0.66
C ARG A 213 1.76 12.26 -1.97
N LEU A 214 2.17 11.56 -3.02
CA LEU A 214 1.47 11.53 -4.30
C LEU A 214 0.04 10.97 -4.13
N MET A 215 -0.11 9.84 -3.44
CA MET A 215 -1.43 9.23 -3.20
C MET A 215 -2.36 10.16 -2.42
N ILE A 216 -1.85 10.82 -1.38
CA ILE A 216 -2.63 11.77 -0.58
C ILE A 216 -3.01 13.03 -1.41
N SER A 217 -2.15 13.46 -2.34
CA SER A 217 -2.46 14.57 -3.24
C SER A 217 -3.59 14.20 -4.22
N GLN A 218 -3.60 12.97 -4.74
CA GLN A 218 -4.71 12.46 -5.57
C GLN A 218 -6.01 12.32 -4.77
N VAL A 219 -5.94 11.99 -3.48
CA VAL A 219 -7.12 12.03 -2.59
C VAL A 219 -7.66 13.45 -2.46
N GLN A 220 -6.80 14.45 -2.29
CA GLN A 220 -7.21 15.85 -2.20
C GLN A 220 -7.83 16.35 -3.52
N GLU A 221 -7.31 15.93 -4.67
CA GLU A 221 -7.94 16.18 -5.98
C GLU A 221 -9.35 15.59 -6.06
N CYS A 222 -9.52 14.33 -5.64
CA CYS A 222 -10.84 13.70 -5.60
C CYS A 222 -11.80 14.42 -4.62
N ILE A 223 -11.30 14.96 -3.51
CA ILE A 223 -12.10 15.75 -2.58
C ILE A 223 -12.57 17.06 -3.23
N PHE A 224 -11.71 17.75 -3.98
CA PHE A 224 -12.11 18.90 -4.77
C PHE A 224 -13.21 18.54 -5.79
N GLU A 225 -13.07 17.43 -6.53
CA GLU A 225 -14.09 16.93 -7.46
C GLU A 225 -15.41 16.61 -6.73
N LYS A 226 -15.33 16.04 -5.51
CA LYS A 226 -16.51 15.79 -4.67
C LYS A 226 -17.25 17.08 -4.33
N VAL A 227 -16.52 18.13 -3.94
CA VAL A 227 -17.11 19.44 -3.63
C VAL A 227 -17.74 20.04 -4.88
N LEU A 228 -17.10 19.90 -6.05
CA LEU A 228 -17.64 20.35 -7.33
C LEU A 228 -18.97 19.66 -7.68
N LEU A 229 -19.09 18.35 -7.45
CA LEU A 229 -20.31 17.59 -7.70
C LEU A 229 -21.43 17.90 -6.70
N LEU A 230 -21.10 18.24 -5.46
CA LEU A 230 -22.07 18.59 -4.42
C LEU A 230 -22.56 20.05 -4.50
N GLY A 231 -21.84 20.91 -5.23
CA GLY A 231 -22.07 22.35 -5.35
C GLY A 231 -23.32 22.75 -6.14
N ALA A 232 -24.49 22.23 -5.77
CA ALA A 232 -25.76 22.41 -6.49
C ALA A 232 -26.34 23.85 -6.44
N GLN A 233 -25.80 24.73 -5.59
CA GLN A 233 -26.19 26.14 -5.53
C GLN A 233 -24.95 27.02 -5.71
N SER A 234 -24.78 27.56 -6.92
CA SER A 234 -23.73 28.49 -7.32
C SER A 234 -23.81 29.83 -6.58
N ASN A 235 -23.47 29.83 -5.29
CA ASN A 235 -23.41 31.03 -4.46
C ASN A 235 -21.96 31.44 -4.16
N PHE A 236 -21.79 32.66 -3.62
CA PHE A 236 -20.49 33.25 -3.33
C PHE A 236 -19.60 32.34 -2.46
N LEU A 237 -20.15 31.81 -1.35
CA LEU A 237 -19.40 30.96 -0.43
C LEU A 237 -18.97 29.63 -1.06
N THR A 238 -19.82 29.01 -1.87
CA THR A 238 -19.49 27.78 -2.59
C THR A 238 -18.32 28.01 -3.55
N TYR A 239 -18.27 29.14 -4.26
CA TYR A 239 -17.15 29.46 -5.14
C TYR A 239 -15.86 29.82 -4.38
N LEU A 240 -15.95 30.55 -3.25
CA LEU A 240 -14.78 30.74 -2.39
C LEU A 240 -14.25 29.40 -1.85
N HIS A 241 -15.14 28.50 -1.45
CA HIS A 241 -14.75 27.17 -0.98
C HIS A 241 -14.09 26.36 -2.10
N LEU A 242 -14.67 26.32 -3.31
CA LEU A 242 -14.04 25.67 -4.47
C LEU A 242 -12.66 26.24 -4.78
N ALA A 243 -12.49 27.56 -4.70
CA ALA A 243 -11.20 28.21 -4.88
C ALA A 243 -10.17 27.77 -3.82
N GLN A 244 -10.56 27.68 -2.55
CA GLN A 244 -9.67 27.23 -1.48
C GLN A 244 -9.31 25.74 -1.56
N GLU A 245 -10.24 24.88 -1.99
CA GLU A 245 -9.98 23.45 -2.21
C GLU A 245 -9.03 23.28 -3.40
N ALA A 246 -9.22 24.01 -4.51
CA ALA A 246 -8.32 24.00 -5.65
C ALA A 246 -6.91 24.50 -5.26
N ALA A 247 -6.81 25.58 -4.47
CA ALA A 247 -5.54 26.06 -3.91
C ALA A 247 -4.89 25.01 -3.00
N ARG A 248 -5.69 24.20 -2.27
CA ARG A 248 -5.15 23.08 -1.49
C ARG A 248 -4.63 21.95 -2.37
N VAL A 249 -5.28 21.65 -3.50
CA VAL A 249 -4.80 20.65 -4.46
C VAL A 249 -3.47 21.10 -5.10
N GLU A 250 -3.37 22.37 -5.49
CA GLU A 250 -2.12 22.98 -5.96
C GLU A 250 -0.99 22.80 -4.94
N GLU A 251 -1.20 23.24 -3.69
CA GLU A 251 -0.18 23.22 -2.65
C GLU A 251 0.40 21.80 -2.44
N VAL A 252 -0.48 20.79 -2.36
CA VAL A 252 -0.03 19.41 -2.14
C VAL A 252 0.72 18.85 -3.35
N TYR A 253 0.32 19.18 -4.58
CA TYR A 253 1.06 18.78 -5.79
C TYR A 253 2.39 19.52 -5.95
N SER A 254 2.45 20.80 -5.61
CA SER A 254 3.70 21.57 -5.55
C SER A 254 4.70 20.92 -4.57
N LEU A 255 4.22 20.44 -3.42
CA LEU A 255 5.06 19.68 -2.48
C LEU A 255 5.49 18.31 -3.04
N VAL A 256 4.65 17.62 -3.80
CA VAL A 256 5.04 16.36 -4.50
C VAL A 256 6.10 16.65 -5.55
N HIS A 257 5.94 17.69 -6.37
CA HIS A 257 6.91 18.10 -7.39
C HIS A 257 8.27 18.42 -6.75
N GLN A 258 8.29 19.19 -5.66
CA GLN A 258 9.51 19.46 -4.89
C GLN A 258 10.13 18.18 -4.33
N THR A 259 9.32 17.23 -3.87
CA THR A 259 9.81 15.92 -3.37
C THR A 259 10.44 15.10 -4.50
N MET A 260 9.81 15.07 -5.69
CA MET A 260 10.34 14.39 -6.87
C MET A 260 11.62 15.04 -7.39
N ALA A 261 11.79 16.36 -7.20
CA ALA A 261 13.00 17.09 -7.59
C ALA A 261 14.21 16.83 -6.67
N GLN A 262 14.02 16.20 -5.50
CA GLN A 262 15.13 15.89 -4.59
C GLN A 262 16.09 14.87 -5.22
N PRO A 263 17.43 15.01 -5.05
CA PRO A 263 18.41 14.13 -5.69
C PRO A 263 18.22 12.63 -5.42
N GLN A 264 17.66 12.27 -4.26
CA GLN A 264 17.40 10.88 -3.87
C GLN A 264 16.27 10.21 -4.65
N VAL A 265 15.42 11.01 -5.32
CA VAL A 265 14.18 10.56 -5.97
C VAL A 265 14.20 10.91 -7.47
N LYS A 266 14.77 12.06 -7.84
CA LYS A 266 14.75 12.65 -9.18
C LYS A 266 15.19 11.69 -10.29
N ASP A 267 16.25 10.93 -10.08
CA ASP A 267 16.83 10.08 -11.12
C ASP A 267 16.06 8.75 -11.32
N TYR A 268 15.04 8.50 -10.50
CA TYR A 268 14.31 7.23 -10.45
C TYR A 268 12.82 7.36 -10.75
N VAL A 269 12.25 8.55 -10.59
CA VAL A 269 10.84 8.80 -10.92
C VAL A 269 10.72 9.13 -12.40
N PRO A 270 9.77 8.52 -13.13
CA PRO A 270 9.56 8.83 -14.53
C PRO A 270 9.37 10.34 -14.76
N PHE A 271 10.04 10.89 -15.78
CA PHE A 271 9.93 12.32 -16.10
C PHE A 271 8.48 12.73 -16.41
N SER A 272 7.70 11.81 -17.00
CA SER A 272 6.27 11.95 -17.27
C SER A 272 5.45 12.21 -15.99
N TRP A 273 5.77 11.55 -14.88
CA TRP A 273 5.08 11.73 -13.60
C TRP A 273 5.41 13.09 -12.99
N THR A 274 6.69 13.47 -12.99
CA THR A 274 7.12 14.78 -12.53
C THR A 274 6.45 15.89 -13.33
N SER A 275 6.38 15.73 -14.66
CA SER A 275 5.68 16.65 -15.55
C SER A 275 4.18 16.71 -15.26
N MET A 276 3.52 15.55 -15.08
CA MET A 276 2.08 15.48 -14.78
C MET A 276 1.75 16.19 -13.46
N VAL A 277 2.52 15.94 -12.40
CA VAL A 277 2.35 16.59 -11.11
C VAL A 277 2.50 18.11 -11.23
N HIS A 278 3.46 18.57 -12.03
CA HIS A 278 3.67 20.00 -12.27
C HIS A 278 2.52 20.63 -13.07
N VAL A 279 2.06 19.96 -14.15
CA VAL A 279 0.86 20.37 -14.90
C VAL A 279 -0.35 20.47 -13.98
N LYS A 280 -0.56 19.48 -13.09
CA LYS A 280 -1.64 19.50 -12.12
C LYS A 280 -1.52 20.67 -11.15
N ALA A 281 -0.33 20.95 -10.61
CA ALA A 281 -0.12 22.10 -9.74
C ALA A 281 -0.56 23.41 -10.42
N GLU A 282 -0.07 23.69 -11.63
CA GLU A 282 -0.42 24.92 -12.36
C GLU A 282 -1.90 24.95 -12.78
N HIS A 283 -2.48 23.81 -13.17
CA HIS A 283 -3.91 23.72 -13.49
C HIS A 283 -4.80 24.03 -12.28
N PHE A 284 -4.50 23.45 -11.11
CA PHE A 284 -5.29 23.70 -9.91
C PHE A 284 -5.06 25.09 -9.33
N LYS A 285 -3.86 25.67 -9.53
CA LYS A 285 -3.60 27.09 -9.27
C LYS A 285 -4.51 27.98 -10.12
N ALA A 286 -4.59 27.69 -11.41
CA ALA A 286 -5.45 28.41 -12.35
C ALA A 286 -6.94 28.28 -11.97
N LEU A 287 -7.39 27.07 -11.63
CA LEU A 287 -8.77 26.83 -11.17
C LEU A 287 -9.08 27.59 -9.88
N SER A 288 -8.14 27.67 -8.93
CA SER A 288 -8.34 28.42 -7.70
C SER A 288 -8.67 29.89 -7.98
N HIS A 289 -7.90 30.52 -8.86
CA HIS A 289 -8.12 31.90 -9.28
C HIS A 289 -9.38 32.07 -10.14
N TYR A 290 -9.70 31.10 -11.00
CA TYR A 290 -10.94 31.11 -11.76
C TYR A 290 -12.17 31.14 -10.85
N TYR A 291 -12.26 30.23 -9.87
CA TYR A 291 -13.40 30.20 -8.94
C TYR A 291 -13.44 31.43 -8.03
N ALA A 292 -12.28 31.97 -7.63
CA ALA A 292 -12.21 33.24 -6.90
C ALA A 292 -12.82 34.40 -7.72
N ALA A 293 -12.48 34.47 -9.00
CA ALA A 293 -13.04 35.48 -9.89
C ALA A 293 -14.54 35.29 -10.12
N VAL A 294 -15.01 34.07 -10.31
CA VAL A 294 -16.44 33.77 -10.45
C VAL A 294 -17.20 34.20 -9.19
N ALA A 295 -16.67 33.90 -7.99
CA ALA A 295 -17.27 34.38 -6.74
C ALA A 295 -17.41 35.91 -6.74
N LEU A 296 -16.33 36.63 -7.06
CA LEU A 296 -16.30 38.10 -7.01
C LEU A 296 -17.22 38.75 -8.05
N CYS A 297 -17.21 38.24 -9.28
CA CYS A 297 -17.93 38.82 -10.42
C CYS A 297 -19.42 38.47 -10.42
N ASP A 298 -19.79 37.23 -10.06
CA ASP A 298 -21.18 36.74 -10.19
C ASP A 298 -22.00 36.90 -8.91
N SER A 299 -21.39 37.34 -7.80
CA SER A 299 -22.11 37.64 -6.57
C SER A 299 -23.06 38.82 -6.75
N THR A 300 -24.36 38.53 -6.70
CA THR A 300 -25.46 39.50 -6.89
C THR A 300 -26.25 39.80 -5.62
N SER A 301 -25.97 39.08 -4.51
CA SER A 301 -26.85 39.08 -3.32
C SER A 301 -26.26 39.86 -2.15
N GLU A 302 -27.04 40.83 -1.64
CA GLU A 302 -26.80 41.54 -0.36
C GLU A 302 -27.20 40.71 0.88
N VAL A 303 -27.73 39.50 0.68
CA VAL A 303 -28.16 38.59 1.74
C VAL A 303 -26.92 37.84 2.27
N ASP A 304 -26.73 37.81 3.59
CA ASP A 304 -25.62 37.17 4.33
C ASP A 304 -24.23 37.82 4.25
N PHE A 305 -24.18 39.15 4.08
CA PHE A 305 -22.93 39.94 4.03
C PHE A 305 -21.93 39.69 5.19
N PRO A 306 -22.34 39.53 6.47
CA PRO A 306 -21.39 39.31 7.57
C PRO A 306 -20.60 37.99 7.45
N GLU A 307 -21.23 36.93 6.93
CA GLU A 307 -20.56 35.65 6.71
C GLU A 307 -19.63 35.71 5.50
N HIS A 308 -20.06 36.37 4.42
CA HIS A 308 -19.24 36.64 3.25
C HIS A 308 -17.98 37.43 3.59
N GLU A 309 -18.12 38.50 4.38
CA GLU A 309 -17.00 39.34 4.83
C GLU A 309 -16.01 38.54 5.66
N LYS A 310 -16.50 37.74 6.63
CA LYS A 310 -15.65 36.90 7.48
C LYS A 310 -14.87 35.86 6.67
N ALA A 311 -15.54 35.20 5.72
CA ALA A 311 -14.91 34.21 4.85
C ALA A 311 -13.83 34.87 3.97
N PHE A 312 -14.14 36.03 3.39
CA PHE A 312 -13.25 36.76 2.49
C PHE A 312 -12.02 37.34 3.20
N LEU A 313 -12.14 37.77 4.46
CA LEU A 313 -11.00 38.23 5.27
C LEU A 313 -9.92 37.16 5.48
N GLN A 314 -10.30 35.88 5.41
CA GLN A 314 -9.38 34.73 5.55
C GLN A 314 -9.10 34.05 4.21
N PHE A 315 -9.58 34.63 3.11
CA PHE A 315 -9.55 33.99 1.81
C PHE A 315 -8.21 34.16 1.11
N HIS A 316 -7.59 35.33 1.21
CA HIS A 316 -6.28 35.62 0.61
C HIS A 316 -5.15 35.47 1.62
N VAL A 317 -3.96 35.10 1.14
CA VAL A 317 -2.73 35.02 1.95
C VAL A 317 -2.26 36.43 2.35
N SER A 318 -2.36 37.38 1.42
CA SER A 318 -2.07 38.79 1.62
C SER A 318 -3.32 39.63 1.36
N THR A 319 -3.47 40.75 2.08
CA THR A 319 -4.59 41.67 1.87
C THR A 319 -4.53 42.21 0.43
N PRO A 320 -5.63 42.14 -0.35
CA PRO A 320 -5.67 42.70 -1.70
C PRO A 320 -5.35 44.21 -1.69
N GLU A 321 -4.67 44.68 -2.72
CA GLU A 321 -4.46 46.11 -2.93
C GLU A 321 -5.81 46.81 -3.18
N GLY A 322 -6.09 47.89 -2.45
CA GLY A 322 -7.30 48.67 -2.61
C GLY A 322 -8.04 48.96 -1.29
N PRO A 323 -9.36 49.21 -1.35
CA PRO A 323 -10.14 49.52 -0.15
C PRO A 323 -10.21 48.31 0.79
N ALA A 324 -10.53 48.55 2.07
CA ALA A 324 -10.66 47.49 3.05
C ALA A 324 -11.63 46.39 2.55
N PRO A 325 -11.40 45.10 2.87
CA PRO A 325 -12.17 43.97 2.32
C PRO A 325 -13.70 44.12 2.44
N SER A 326 -14.16 44.76 3.51
CA SER A 326 -15.58 45.08 3.75
C SER A 326 -16.16 46.09 2.77
N LEU A 327 -15.38 47.11 2.38
CA LEU A 327 -15.76 48.05 1.33
C LEU A 327 -15.61 47.44 -0.06
N LEU A 328 -14.56 46.64 -0.27
CA LEU A 328 -14.31 45.94 -1.53
C LEU A 328 -15.51 45.07 -1.90
N LEU A 329 -16.04 44.27 -0.96
CA LEU A 329 -17.18 43.40 -1.24
C LEU A 329 -18.49 44.16 -1.53
N ARG A 330 -18.65 45.39 -1.03
CA ARG A 330 -19.84 46.23 -1.31
C ARG A 330 -19.76 46.93 -2.65
N ASP A 331 -18.55 47.28 -3.08
CA ASP A 331 -18.31 47.96 -4.34
C ASP A 331 -18.23 46.93 -5.49
N GLN A 332 -19.26 46.91 -6.34
CA GLN A 332 -19.33 46.03 -7.51
C GLN A 332 -18.14 46.23 -8.45
N GLU A 333 -17.66 47.46 -8.62
CA GLU A 333 -16.57 47.78 -9.52
C GLU A 333 -15.22 47.39 -8.91
N ALA A 334 -15.06 47.51 -7.59
CA ALA A 334 -13.89 46.97 -6.88
C ALA A 334 -13.84 45.43 -6.94
N ARG A 335 -14.97 44.74 -6.71
CA ARG A 335 -15.05 43.28 -6.86
C ARG A 335 -14.68 42.84 -8.26
N ARG A 336 -15.22 43.53 -9.28
CA ARG A 336 -14.94 43.23 -10.68
C ARG A 336 -13.47 43.44 -11.03
N ARG A 337 -12.85 44.52 -10.56
CA ARG A 337 -11.41 44.77 -10.76
C ARG A 337 -10.54 43.65 -10.16
N LEU A 338 -10.84 43.21 -8.93
CA LEU A 338 -10.14 42.09 -8.31
C LEU A 338 -10.44 40.75 -9.03
N GLY A 339 -11.67 40.53 -9.46
CA GLY A 339 -12.05 39.37 -10.27
C GLY A 339 -11.30 39.33 -11.61
N LYS A 340 -11.10 40.49 -12.26
CA LYS A 340 -10.29 40.64 -13.47
C LYS A 340 -8.83 40.28 -13.24
N ALA A 341 -8.24 40.73 -12.12
CA ALA A 341 -6.88 40.33 -11.72
C ALA A 341 -6.76 38.81 -11.56
N HIS A 342 -7.73 38.18 -10.89
CA HIS A 342 -7.75 36.73 -10.72
C HIS A 342 -7.95 35.98 -12.04
N LEU A 343 -8.80 36.45 -12.96
CA LEU A 343 -8.93 35.82 -14.28
C LEU A 343 -7.65 35.92 -15.12
N LYS A 344 -6.95 37.06 -15.09
CA LYS A 344 -5.64 37.19 -15.74
C LYS A 344 -4.66 36.15 -15.22
N LYS A 345 -4.57 36.01 -13.89
CA LYS A 345 -3.73 34.98 -13.27
C LYS A 345 -4.18 33.58 -13.69
N ALA A 346 -5.48 33.28 -13.66
CA ALA A 346 -6.02 31.99 -14.11
C ALA A 346 -5.73 31.66 -15.58
N ILE A 347 -5.66 32.65 -16.47
CA ILE A 347 -5.28 32.47 -17.87
C ILE A 347 -3.79 32.12 -17.96
N ILE A 348 -2.93 32.93 -17.34
CA ILE A 348 -1.47 32.74 -17.36
C ILE A 348 -1.07 31.36 -16.81
N GLU A 349 -1.63 30.94 -15.67
CA GLU A 349 -1.27 29.66 -15.06
C GLU A 349 -1.78 28.46 -15.91
N HIS A 350 -2.91 28.60 -16.61
CA HIS A 350 -3.34 27.57 -17.57
C HIS A 350 -2.46 27.53 -18.82
N GLU A 351 -2.01 28.67 -19.33
CA GLU A 351 -1.03 28.73 -20.42
C GLU A 351 0.28 28.04 -20.01
N GLU A 352 0.73 28.24 -18.77
CA GLU A 352 1.89 27.55 -18.23
C GLU A 352 1.66 26.04 -18.10
N ALA A 353 0.51 25.61 -17.58
CA ALA A 353 0.13 24.19 -17.52
C ALA A 353 0.15 23.54 -18.92
N MET A 354 -0.42 24.20 -19.93
CA MET A 354 -0.40 23.75 -21.33
C MET A 354 1.02 23.74 -21.91
N ARG A 355 1.87 24.72 -21.55
CA ARG A 355 3.27 24.78 -21.95
C ARG A 355 4.04 23.59 -21.38
N ILE A 356 3.94 23.31 -20.09
CA ILE A 356 4.61 22.16 -19.44
C ILE A 356 4.12 20.85 -20.06
N HIS A 357 2.79 20.70 -20.27
CA HIS A 357 2.20 19.56 -20.98
C HIS A 357 2.85 19.37 -22.36
N SER A 358 2.99 20.44 -23.14
CA SER A 358 3.55 20.39 -24.49
C SER A 358 5.02 19.96 -24.53
N LEU A 359 5.78 20.19 -23.45
CA LEU A 359 7.19 19.80 -23.38
C LEU A 359 7.39 18.30 -23.14
N CYS A 360 6.43 17.60 -22.54
CA CYS A 360 6.57 16.18 -22.24
C CYS A 360 6.00 15.29 -23.36
N LYS A 361 6.86 14.48 -24.00
CA LYS A 361 6.47 13.58 -25.11
C LYS A 361 5.35 12.63 -24.76
N ILE A 362 5.35 12.11 -23.53
CA ILE A 362 4.35 11.14 -23.06
C ILE A 362 3.02 11.84 -22.80
N LEU A 363 3.03 13.01 -22.14
CA LEU A 363 1.80 13.74 -21.86
C LEU A 363 1.09 14.19 -23.14
N ARG A 364 1.83 14.57 -24.20
CA ARG A 364 1.25 14.93 -25.50
C ARG A 364 0.42 13.82 -26.16
N LYS A 365 0.59 12.56 -25.76
CA LYS A 365 -0.22 11.44 -26.26
C LYS A 365 -1.58 11.33 -25.54
N MET A 366 -1.72 12.00 -24.39
CA MET A 366 -2.91 11.96 -23.54
C MET A 366 -3.92 13.03 -23.96
N ASP A 367 -4.74 12.72 -24.96
CA ASP A 367 -5.72 13.67 -25.53
C ASP A 367 -6.66 14.27 -24.48
N ILE A 368 -7.11 13.45 -23.51
CA ILE A 368 -8.01 13.86 -22.42
C ILE A 368 -7.39 15.01 -21.60
N LEU A 369 -6.10 14.95 -21.29
CA LEU A 369 -5.44 15.99 -20.50
C LEU A 369 -5.38 17.32 -21.28
N GLN A 370 -5.02 17.27 -22.56
CA GLN A 370 -5.03 18.46 -23.43
C GLN A 370 -6.44 19.06 -23.52
N GLU A 371 -7.48 18.23 -23.63
CA GLU A 371 -8.87 18.69 -23.68
C GLU A 371 -9.31 19.37 -22.39
N VAL A 372 -9.02 18.77 -21.22
CA VAL A 372 -9.30 19.38 -19.90
C VAL A 372 -8.66 20.76 -19.79
N LEU A 373 -7.36 20.87 -20.08
CA LEU A 373 -6.61 22.12 -19.98
C LEU A 373 -7.17 23.18 -20.95
N SER A 374 -7.45 22.79 -22.19
CA SER A 374 -7.98 23.70 -23.22
C SER A 374 -9.38 24.21 -22.86
N LEU A 375 -10.24 23.34 -22.32
CA LEU A 375 -11.58 23.71 -21.89
C LEU A 375 -11.54 24.65 -20.69
N ALA A 376 -10.71 24.36 -19.69
CA ALA A 376 -10.54 25.20 -18.52
C ALA A 376 -9.97 26.58 -18.88
N HIS A 377 -8.95 26.62 -19.75
CA HIS A 377 -8.40 27.87 -20.28
C HIS A 377 -9.45 28.69 -21.04
N LYS A 378 -10.22 28.06 -21.94
CA LYS A 378 -11.31 28.72 -22.68
C LYS A 378 -12.39 29.27 -21.76
N ARG A 379 -12.73 28.58 -20.67
CA ARG A 379 -13.67 29.08 -19.66
C ARG A 379 -13.17 30.38 -19.01
N SER A 380 -11.89 30.44 -18.65
CA SER A 380 -11.28 31.66 -18.09
C SER A 380 -11.25 32.81 -19.10
N LEU A 381 -10.88 32.55 -20.36
CA LEU A 381 -10.87 33.55 -21.43
C LEU A 381 -12.28 34.12 -21.70
N ASN A 382 -13.28 33.25 -21.84
CA ASN A 382 -14.66 33.68 -22.06
C ASN A 382 -15.13 34.55 -20.90
N LYS A 383 -14.90 34.12 -19.66
CA LYS A 383 -15.28 34.89 -18.48
C LYS A 383 -14.57 36.23 -18.40
N TYR A 384 -13.29 36.28 -18.78
CA TYR A 384 -12.52 37.52 -18.82
C TYR A 384 -13.11 38.49 -19.85
N SER A 385 -13.46 38.00 -21.05
CA SER A 385 -14.06 38.83 -22.09
C SER A 385 -15.46 39.37 -21.72
N GLU A 386 -16.25 38.60 -20.96
CA GLU A 386 -17.55 39.05 -20.45
C GLU A 386 -17.41 40.25 -19.50
N ILE A 387 -16.30 40.32 -18.75
CA ILE A 387 -16.06 41.36 -17.76
C ILE A 387 -15.10 42.46 -18.22
N GLU A 388 -14.61 42.42 -19.46
CA GLU A 388 -13.73 43.45 -20.00
C GLU A 388 -14.55 44.61 -20.59
N HIS A 389 -14.21 45.85 -20.26
CA HIS A 389 -14.87 47.05 -20.77
C HIS A 389 -13.87 48.05 -21.36
N GLU A 390 -14.29 48.79 -22.39
CA GLU A 390 -13.45 49.75 -23.13
C GLU A 390 -12.90 50.90 -22.26
N GLU A 391 -13.50 51.15 -21.10
CA GLU A 391 -13.08 52.19 -20.15
C GLU A 391 -12.05 51.70 -19.11
N ASP A 392 -11.63 50.44 -19.15
CA ASP A 392 -10.58 49.86 -18.28
C ASP A 392 -9.17 50.35 -18.70
N PHE A 393 -8.93 51.67 -18.65
CA PHE A 393 -7.64 52.30 -19.02
C PHE A 393 -6.53 52.10 -17.97
N PHE A 394 -6.84 51.52 -16.81
CA PHE A 394 -5.89 51.32 -15.72
C PHE A 394 -5.24 49.93 -15.75
N GLU A 395 -3.96 49.87 -15.41
CA GLU A 395 -3.22 48.63 -15.22
C GLU A 395 -3.92 47.78 -14.14
N THR A 396 -4.27 46.54 -14.50
CA THR A 396 -4.94 45.62 -13.57
C THR A 396 -3.91 45.15 -12.55
N ALA A 397 -4.15 45.41 -11.26
CA ALA A 397 -3.27 44.97 -10.17
C ALA A 397 -3.06 43.45 -10.17
N GLU A 398 -1.95 43.00 -9.57
CA GLU A 398 -1.65 41.58 -9.44
C GLU A 398 -2.63 40.90 -8.48
N ALA A 399 -3.09 39.70 -8.84
CA ALA A 399 -4.01 38.95 -8.00
C ALA A 399 -3.29 38.33 -6.79
N PRO A 400 -3.75 38.60 -5.55
CA PRO A 400 -3.19 37.99 -4.34
C PRO A 400 -3.40 36.48 -4.33
N ASP A 401 -2.51 35.75 -3.67
CA ASP A 401 -2.62 34.30 -3.54
C ASP A 401 -3.79 33.91 -2.64
N ILE A 402 -4.41 32.77 -2.97
CA ILE A 402 -5.57 32.23 -2.24
C ILE A 402 -5.06 31.33 -1.12
N HIS A 403 -5.60 31.50 0.08
CA HIS A 403 -5.24 30.68 1.24
C HIS A 403 -5.78 29.24 1.07
N PRO A 404 -4.90 28.21 1.03
CA PRO A 404 -5.33 26.83 0.85
C PRO A 404 -6.13 26.30 2.04
N LYS A 405 -7.36 25.81 1.82
CA LYS A 405 -8.21 25.27 2.88
C LYS A 405 -9.00 24.06 2.38
N THR A 406 -9.02 23.00 3.20
CA THR A 406 -9.83 21.80 2.96
C THR A 406 -10.78 21.55 4.13
N HIS A 407 -12.01 21.14 3.83
CA HIS A 407 -12.98 20.72 4.84
C HIS A 407 -12.94 19.21 5.13
N GLN A 408 -12.36 18.42 4.23
CA GLN A 408 -12.16 16.98 4.41
C GLN A 408 -10.66 16.69 4.34
N ARG A 409 -10.03 16.47 5.50
CA ARG A 409 -8.60 16.13 5.52
C ARG A 409 -8.38 14.72 4.95
N PRO A 410 -7.44 14.53 4.00
CA PRO A 410 -7.06 13.20 3.55
C PRO A 410 -6.51 12.33 4.70
N GLU A 411 -6.94 11.08 4.76
CA GLU A 411 -6.51 10.09 5.76
C GLU A 411 -5.67 8.97 5.14
N ILE A 412 -4.70 8.46 5.90
CA ILE A 412 -3.94 7.26 5.53
C ILE A 412 -4.67 6.05 6.11
N LYS A 413 -5.10 5.10 5.26
CA LYS A 413 -5.81 3.87 5.69
C LYS A 413 -4.89 2.66 5.63
N SER A 414 -4.33 2.27 6.77
CA SER A 414 -3.44 1.10 6.87
C SER A 414 -4.11 -0.20 6.40
N PRO A 415 -3.33 -1.15 5.82
CA PRO A 415 -3.85 -2.45 5.42
C PRO A 415 -4.47 -3.21 6.59
N ASN A 416 -5.62 -3.85 6.36
CA ASN A 416 -6.24 -4.75 7.32
C ASN A 416 -5.99 -6.20 6.89
N PHE A 417 -5.05 -6.86 7.55
CA PHE A 417 -4.64 -8.23 7.25
C PHE A 417 -5.66 -9.28 7.71
N SER A 418 -6.54 -8.97 8.65
CA SER A 418 -7.54 -9.90 9.18
C SER A 418 -8.80 -10.01 8.30
N LYS A 419 -8.92 -9.18 7.26
CA LYS A 419 -10.09 -9.15 6.36
C LYS A 419 -10.21 -10.40 5.48
N VAL A 420 -9.08 -10.93 5.02
CA VAL A 420 -9.04 -12.16 4.22
C VAL A 420 -8.70 -13.30 5.18
N LYS A 421 -9.66 -14.19 5.43
CA LYS A 421 -9.42 -15.38 6.26
C LYS A 421 -8.66 -16.40 5.44
N VAL A 422 -7.44 -16.69 5.86
CA VAL A 422 -6.53 -17.59 5.16
C VAL A 422 -6.25 -18.80 6.03
N VAL A 423 -6.44 -19.99 5.46
CA VAL A 423 -6.08 -21.26 6.10
C VAL A 423 -4.66 -21.61 5.68
N ASP A 424 -3.84 -21.96 6.66
CA ASP A 424 -2.47 -22.41 6.45
C ASP A 424 -2.41 -23.63 5.51
N ILE A 425 -1.75 -23.48 4.37
CA ILE A 425 -1.60 -24.57 3.37
C ILE A 425 -0.99 -25.82 4.00
N PHE A 426 -0.03 -25.65 4.92
CA PHE A 426 0.67 -26.75 5.59
C PHE A 426 0.11 -27.01 7.00
N HIS A 427 -1.17 -26.74 7.22
CA HIS A 427 -1.86 -26.99 8.49
C HIS A 427 -1.62 -28.40 9.04
N ARG A 428 -1.52 -29.40 8.15
CA ARG A 428 -1.28 -30.81 8.50
C ARG A 428 0.04 -31.06 9.25
N LEU A 429 1.07 -30.22 9.09
CA LEU A 429 2.33 -30.35 9.83
C LEU A 429 2.14 -30.13 11.34
N GLY A 430 1.05 -29.49 11.74
CA GLY A 430 0.67 -29.32 13.14
C GLY A 430 0.63 -27.85 13.57
N PRO A 431 0.21 -27.61 14.84
CA PRO A 431 0.11 -26.27 15.42
C PRO A 431 1.44 -25.53 15.49
N LEU A 432 1.46 -24.27 15.04
CA LEU A 432 2.67 -23.43 15.00
C LEU A 432 3.30 -23.18 16.38
N SER A 433 2.53 -23.33 17.47
CA SER A 433 3.04 -23.22 18.84
C SER A 433 4.17 -24.21 19.11
N ILE A 434 4.13 -25.37 18.45
CA ILE A 434 5.07 -26.48 18.63
C ILE A 434 5.79 -26.79 17.32
N PHE A 435 5.04 -27.01 16.24
CA PHE A 435 5.50 -27.43 14.92
C PHE A 435 5.88 -26.23 14.05
N SER A 436 6.97 -25.58 14.46
CA SER A 436 7.57 -24.44 13.79
C SER A 436 9.05 -24.72 13.52
N ALA A 437 9.60 -24.17 12.43
CA ALA A 437 11.05 -24.20 12.15
C ALA A 437 11.89 -23.45 13.21
N LYS A 438 11.25 -22.63 14.05
CA LYS A 438 11.88 -21.89 15.16
C LYS A 438 12.03 -22.74 16.42
N ASN A 439 11.33 -23.87 16.49
CA ASN A 439 11.41 -24.84 17.59
C ASN A 439 12.25 -26.04 17.17
N LYS A 440 12.88 -26.72 18.13
CA LYS A 440 13.50 -28.04 17.93
C LYS A 440 12.86 -29.04 18.87
N TRP A 441 12.74 -30.30 18.44
CA TRP A 441 12.23 -31.38 19.27
C TRP A 441 12.99 -32.68 19.02
N HIS A 442 12.92 -33.58 19.99
CA HIS A 442 13.41 -34.94 19.80
C HIS A 442 12.53 -35.71 18.79
N PRO A 443 13.10 -36.70 18.07
CA PRO A 443 12.32 -37.61 17.23
C PRO A 443 11.11 -38.20 17.96
N ILE A 444 10.04 -38.45 17.21
CA ILE A 444 8.78 -38.99 17.74
C ILE A 444 9.08 -40.31 18.47
N ARG A 445 8.65 -40.39 19.74
CA ARG A 445 8.73 -41.61 20.54
C ARG A 445 7.35 -42.23 20.64
N THR A 446 7.26 -43.53 20.42
CA THR A 446 6.02 -44.28 20.68
C THR A 446 6.13 -44.99 22.02
N VAL A 447 5.17 -44.72 22.90
CA VAL A 447 5.08 -45.28 24.25
C VAL A 447 3.85 -46.18 24.32
N LEU A 448 3.98 -47.39 24.85
CA LEU A 448 2.85 -48.29 25.10
C LEU A 448 2.37 -48.11 26.54
N LEU A 449 1.19 -47.52 26.71
CA LEU A 449 0.56 -47.30 28.01
C LEU A 449 -0.43 -48.41 28.32
N VAL A 450 -0.18 -49.17 29.37
CA VAL A 450 -1.12 -50.16 29.91
C VAL A 450 -1.80 -49.58 31.14
N ARG A 451 -3.12 -49.76 31.25
CA ARG A 451 -3.92 -49.14 32.31
C ARG A 451 -3.75 -49.92 33.61
N GLY A 452 -3.19 -49.28 34.65
CA GLY A 452 -3.10 -49.83 35.99
C GLY A 452 -4.37 -49.59 36.83
N ALA A 453 -4.34 -50.06 38.09
CA ALA A 453 -5.46 -49.93 39.03
C ALA A 453 -5.88 -48.47 39.28
N ASN A 454 -4.93 -47.53 39.25
CA ASN A 454 -5.16 -46.09 39.44
C ASN A 454 -5.13 -45.31 38.12
N GLY A 455 -5.36 -45.98 36.98
CA GLY A 455 -5.23 -45.40 35.65
C GLY A 455 -3.79 -45.43 35.12
N PHE A 456 -3.45 -44.49 34.24
CA PHE A 456 -2.12 -44.46 33.59
C PHE A 456 -1.05 -43.71 34.38
N GLY A 457 -1.42 -42.90 35.38
CA GLY A 457 -0.46 -42.21 36.26
C GLY A 457 0.20 -40.96 35.68
N PHE A 458 -0.52 -40.16 34.90
CA PHE A 458 -0.08 -38.85 34.40
C PHE A 458 -1.24 -37.85 34.32
N THR A 459 -0.94 -36.57 34.15
CA THR A 459 -1.94 -35.50 33.95
C THR A 459 -1.72 -34.78 32.63
N LEU A 460 -2.80 -34.24 32.06
CA LEU A 460 -2.79 -33.54 30.77
C LEU A 460 -3.18 -32.07 30.94
N ARG A 461 -2.65 -31.21 30.07
CA ARG A 461 -2.98 -29.77 30.01
C ARG A 461 -2.94 -29.26 28.57
N GLY A 462 -3.71 -28.22 28.29
CA GLY A 462 -3.69 -27.51 27.00
C GLY A 462 -4.37 -28.29 25.88
N ASP A 463 -4.45 -27.64 24.72
CA ASP A 463 -5.07 -28.13 23.49
C ASP A 463 -4.12 -27.91 22.30
N SER A 464 -4.21 -28.79 21.29
CA SER A 464 -3.56 -28.62 19.99
C SER A 464 -2.09 -28.15 20.04
N PRO A 465 -1.12 -29.02 20.42
CA PRO A 465 -1.30 -30.37 20.92
C PRO A 465 -1.39 -30.43 22.46
N VAL A 466 -1.98 -31.50 22.98
CA VAL A 466 -2.14 -31.71 24.43
C VAL A 466 -0.79 -32.07 25.07
N LEU A 467 -0.46 -31.40 26.17
CA LEU A 467 0.78 -31.54 26.94
C LEU A 467 0.61 -32.51 28.12
N VAL A 468 1.61 -33.35 28.37
CA VAL A 468 1.78 -34.13 29.60
C VAL A 468 2.34 -33.20 30.68
N ALA A 469 1.47 -32.81 31.61
CA ALA A 469 1.74 -31.79 32.62
C ALA A 469 2.38 -32.34 33.90
N GLY A 470 2.33 -33.65 34.12
CA GLY A 470 2.93 -34.28 35.28
C GLY A 470 2.84 -35.80 35.20
N ILE A 471 3.80 -36.47 35.82
CA ILE A 471 3.90 -37.93 35.84
C ILE A 471 4.06 -38.40 37.28
N ILE A 472 3.31 -39.43 37.64
CA ILE A 472 3.42 -40.08 38.95
C ILE A 472 4.67 -40.97 38.95
N ALA A 473 5.59 -40.70 39.87
CA ALA A 473 6.81 -41.48 40.03
C ALA A 473 6.50 -42.96 40.31
N GLY A 474 7.12 -43.87 39.55
CA GLY A 474 6.86 -45.32 39.63
C GLY A 474 5.47 -45.75 39.11
N GLY A 475 4.71 -44.84 38.48
CA GLY A 475 3.44 -45.19 37.83
C GLY A 475 3.62 -45.76 36.41
N CYS A 476 2.55 -46.34 35.86
CA CYS A 476 2.57 -47.00 34.56
C CYS A 476 3.13 -46.12 33.42
N ALA A 477 2.77 -44.84 33.37
CA ALA A 477 3.30 -43.92 32.37
C ALA A 477 4.80 -43.63 32.52
N ALA A 478 5.30 -43.57 33.77
CA ALA A 478 6.72 -43.38 34.04
C ALA A 478 7.52 -44.61 33.57
N GLU A 479 7.03 -45.81 33.90
CA GLU A 479 7.65 -47.08 33.49
C GLU A 479 7.62 -47.28 31.97
N ALA A 480 6.58 -46.80 31.30
CA ALA A 480 6.47 -46.81 29.85
C ALA A 480 7.40 -45.77 29.17
N GLY A 481 8.01 -44.86 29.93
CA GLY A 481 8.97 -43.88 29.42
C GLY A 481 8.36 -42.57 28.93
N LEU A 482 7.09 -42.30 29.28
CA LEU A 482 6.48 -40.98 29.13
C LEU A 482 7.20 -39.98 30.04
N LYS A 483 7.33 -38.71 29.61
CA LYS A 483 8.00 -37.65 30.37
C LYS A 483 7.09 -36.44 30.54
N GLU A 484 7.23 -35.75 31.68
CA GLU A 484 6.65 -34.42 31.84
C GLU A 484 7.24 -33.48 30.78
N GLY A 485 6.40 -32.69 30.12
CA GLY A 485 6.82 -31.88 28.98
C GLY A 485 6.58 -32.53 27.61
N ASP A 486 6.18 -33.80 27.56
CA ASP A 486 5.84 -34.48 26.31
C ASP A 486 4.53 -33.94 25.72
N TYR A 487 4.50 -33.68 24.42
CA TYR A 487 3.28 -33.37 23.68
C TYR A 487 2.77 -34.63 22.97
N ILE A 488 1.48 -34.91 23.13
CA ILE A 488 0.83 -36.04 22.46
C ILE A 488 0.57 -35.68 21.00
N VAL A 489 1.12 -36.48 20.10
CA VAL A 489 1.00 -36.28 18.64
C VAL A 489 0.19 -37.39 17.97
N SER A 490 0.09 -38.57 18.56
CA SER A 490 -0.80 -39.62 18.07
C SER A 490 -1.26 -40.59 19.16
N ILE A 491 -2.43 -41.19 18.97
CA ILE A 491 -2.97 -42.26 19.81
C ILE A 491 -3.44 -43.39 18.92
N ASN A 492 -2.90 -44.60 19.10
CA ASN A 492 -3.18 -45.79 18.28
C ASN A 492 -3.08 -45.54 16.77
N GLY A 493 -2.13 -44.69 16.36
CA GLY A 493 -1.93 -44.29 14.97
C GLY A 493 -2.83 -43.15 14.47
N GLN A 494 -3.83 -42.72 15.25
CA GLN A 494 -4.64 -41.54 14.94
C GLN A 494 -3.87 -40.25 15.29
N ASP A 495 -3.75 -39.33 14.34
CA ASP A 495 -3.13 -38.02 14.55
C ASP A 495 -3.91 -37.21 15.58
N CYS A 496 -3.21 -36.73 16.61
CA CYS A 496 -3.75 -35.98 17.74
C CYS A 496 -3.17 -34.56 17.83
N ARG A 497 -2.35 -34.12 16.86
CA ARG A 497 -1.69 -32.80 16.92
C ARG A 497 -2.65 -31.63 17.06
N TRP A 498 -3.84 -31.74 16.49
CA TRP A 498 -4.89 -30.73 16.57
C TRP A 498 -6.03 -31.08 17.54
N SER A 499 -5.97 -32.24 18.19
CA SER A 499 -7.03 -32.68 19.11
C SER A 499 -7.09 -31.81 20.36
N LYS A 500 -8.31 -31.61 20.87
CA LYS A 500 -8.51 -30.95 22.16
C LYS A 500 -8.29 -31.95 23.30
N HIS A 501 -8.10 -31.42 24.50
CA HIS A 501 -7.93 -32.19 25.72
C HIS A 501 -9.00 -33.27 25.89
N ALA A 502 -10.27 -32.92 25.69
CA ALA A 502 -11.39 -33.86 25.84
C ALA A 502 -11.30 -35.03 24.86
N ASP A 503 -10.91 -34.77 23.61
CA ASP A 503 -10.80 -35.79 22.56
C ASP A 503 -9.66 -36.76 22.87
N VAL A 504 -8.50 -36.24 23.28
CA VAL A 504 -7.35 -37.04 23.71
C VAL A 504 -7.71 -37.92 24.91
N VAL A 505 -8.40 -37.36 25.92
CA VAL A 505 -8.88 -38.13 27.07
C VAL A 505 -9.85 -39.23 26.64
N GLN A 506 -10.73 -38.96 25.68
CA GLN A 506 -11.66 -39.97 25.16
C GLN A 506 -10.92 -41.09 24.44
N LEU A 507 -9.95 -40.77 23.58
CA LEU A 507 -9.12 -41.76 22.87
C LEU A 507 -8.34 -42.65 23.86
N LEU A 508 -7.81 -42.07 24.93
CA LEU A 508 -7.12 -42.83 25.99
C LEU A 508 -8.06 -43.74 26.80
N LYS A 509 -9.35 -43.40 26.91
CA LYS A 509 -10.34 -44.22 27.65
C LYS A 509 -10.78 -45.46 26.88
N VAL A 510 -10.73 -45.42 25.55
CA VAL A 510 -11.13 -46.52 24.66
C VAL A 510 -10.08 -47.67 24.65
N ALA A 511 -8.99 -47.51 25.39
CA ALA A 511 -7.98 -48.53 25.64
C ALA A 511 -8.56 -49.86 26.15
N GLY A 512 -8.36 -50.94 25.39
CA GLY A 512 -8.58 -52.31 25.85
C GLY A 512 -7.41 -52.85 26.68
N GLU A 513 -7.42 -54.17 26.96
CA GLU A 513 -6.35 -54.84 27.72
C GLU A 513 -4.97 -54.76 27.04
N GLU A 514 -4.93 -54.59 25.72
CA GLU A 514 -3.69 -54.46 24.93
C GLU A 514 -2.95 -53.13 25.15
N GLY A 515 -3.54 -52.18 25.88
CA GLY A 515 -2.98 -50.85 26.13
C GLY A 515 -3.16 -49.88 24.97
N VAL A 516 -2.53 -48.71 25.08
CA VAL A 516 -2.61 -47.61 24.11
C VAL A 516 -1.22 -47.25 23.63
N LYS A 517 -1.00 -47.24 22.32
CA LYS A 517 0.23 -46.70 21.73
C LYS A 517 0.08 -45.19 21.62
N VAL A 518 0.90 -44.43 22.33
CA VAL A 518 0.90 -42.97 22.31
C VAL A 518 2.19 -42.48 21.67
N GLY A 519 2.07 -41.78 20.55
CA GLY A 519 3.16 -41.04 19.94
C GLY A 519 3.34 -39.70 20.65
N VAL A 520 4.56 -39.39 21.06
CA VAL A 520 4.91 -38.15 21.75
C VAL A 520 6.16 -37.49 21.17
N ILE A 521 6.22 -36.17 21.29
CA ILE A 521 7.43 -35.38 21.07
C ILE A 521 7.79 -34.60 22.33
N THR A 522 9.09 -34.35 22.52
CA THR A 522 9.59 -33.52 23.62
C THR A 522 10.32 -32.33 23.01
N LEU A 523 9.88 -31.11 23.33
CA LEU A 523 10.58 -29.89 22.89
C LEU A 523 11.98 -29.83 23.51
N LEU A 524 12.95 -29.42 22.69
CA LEU A 524 14.29 -29.10 23.15
C LEU A 524 14.30 -27.67 23.71
N PRO A 525 15.07 -27.40 24.79
CA PRO A 525 15.26 -26.04 25.26
C PRO A 525 15.86 -25.17 24.14
N PRO A 526 15.52 -23.88 24.07
CA PRO A 526 16.21 -22.96 23.17
C PRO A 526 17.71 -22.97 23.49
N GLU A 527 18.56 -23.16 22.48
CA GLU A 527 20.02 -23.04 22.63
C GLU A 527 20.35 -21.63 23.16
N GLY A 528 20.83 -21.53 24.40
CA GLY A 528 21.29 -20.25 24.99
C GLY A 528 20.66 -19.80 26.31
N GLN A 529 19.77 -20.57 26.96
CA GLN A 529 19.35 -20.28 28.34
C GLN A 529 19.93 -21.28 29.33
N SER A 530 21.20 -21.08 29.69
CA SER A 530 21.67 -21.47 31.01
C SER A 530 20.85 -20.71 32.06
N LYS A 531 20.40 -21.41 33.12
CA LYS A 531 19.66 -20.83 34.25
C LYS A 531 20.43 -19.65 34.86
N VAL A 532 20.18 -18.43 34.40
CA VAL A 532 20.61 -17.20 35.06
C VAL A 532 19.38 -16.46 35.56
N ARG A 533 19.36 -16.23 36.87
CA ARG A 533 18.34 -15.47 37.59
C ARG A 533 18.16 -14.08 36.98
N ARG A 534 16.92 -13.59 37.05
CA ARG A 534 16.41 -12.23 36.74
C ARG A 534 17.49 -11.16 36.62
N GLY A 535 17.57 -10.54 35.44
CA GLY A 535 18.26 -9.29 35.17
C GLY A 535 17.99 -8.93 33.71
N GLY A 536 17.02 -8.04 33.48
CA GLY A 536 16.48 -7.77 32.15
C GLY A 536 17.44 -7.04 31.25
N TRP A 537 17.42 -7.38 29.95
CA TRP A 537 17.81 -6.50 28.84
C TRP A 537 16.93 -6.83 27.62
N TRP A 538 16.73 -5.79 26.82
CA TRP A 538 15.67 -5.55 25.86
C TRP A 538 15.87 -6.25 24.52
N GLY A 539 14.76 -6.49 23.80
CA GLY A 539 14.83 -6.70 22.36
C GLY A 539 13.74 -7.55 21.70
N GLN A 540 12.48 -7.54 22.14
CA GLN A 540 11.34 -8.00 21.33
C GLN A 540 10.03 -7.29 21.73
N GLY A 541 9.63 -6.29 20.96
CA GLY A 541 8.23 -6.06 20.55
C GLY A 541 8.30 -6.09 19.02
N TRP A 542 7.38 -6.64 18.24
CA TRP A 542 5.95 -6.38 18.23
C TRP A 542 5.27 -7.58 17.55
N TRP A 543 4.44 -8.33 18.28
CA TRP A 543 3.42 -9.24 17.72
C TRP A 543 2.28 -9.31 18.71
N MET A 544 1.31 -8.43 18.56
CA MET A 544 -0.06 -8.58 19.04
C MET A 544 -0.81 -7.31 18.64
N MET A 545 -1.55 -7.38 17.54
CA MET A 545 -3.00 -7.09 17.54
C MET A 545 -3.59 -7.93 16.40
N GLY A 546 -4.57 -8.78 16.77
CA GLY A 546 -5.28 -9.69 15.87
C GLY A 546 -6.37 -9.02 15.04
#